data_AF-A0A7S0AAP2-F1
#
_entry.id   AF-A0A7S0AAP2-F1
#
_cell.length_a   1.000
_cell.length_b   1.000
_cell.length_c   1.000
_cell.angle_alpha   90.00
_cell.angle_beta   90.00
_cell.angle_gamma   90.00
#
_symmetry.space_group_name_H-M   'P 1'
#
loop_
_entity.id
_entity.type
_entity.pdbx_description
1 polymer ?
#
loop_
_entity_poly.entity_id
_entity_poly.type
_entity_poly.pdbx_seq_one_letter_code
_entity_poly.pdbx_strand_id
1 'polypeptide(L)'
;KDVLWGMLRVDRWHYVPDVSEAYVDAPQLLGPHATISAPHMHGQCLELLVDRLQPGMKALDVGCGSGYLSAVMARLVTRGGQRGCVVGIDYLGRLVDLSAENVRRADGDLLEA
;
A
#
# COMPACT_ATOMS: atom_id res chain seq x y z
N LYS A 1 13.62 -4.24 -9.93
CA LYS A 1 12.61 -4.76 -10.92
C LYS A 1 11.31 -5.14 -10.23
N ASP A 2 11.37 -5.86 -9.10
CA ASP A 2 10.17 -6.24 -8.35
C ASP A 2 9.44 -5.05 -7.73
N VAL A 3 10.17 -4.07 -7.18
CA VAL A 3 9.57 -2.83 -6.65
C VAL A 3 8.74 -2.09 -7.71
N LEU A 4 9.34 -1.84 -8.88
CA LEU A 4 8.63 -1.23 -10.01
C LEU A 4 7.38 -2.04 -10.39
N TRP A 5 7.48 -3.37 -10.45
CA TRP A 5 6.33 -4.23 -10.75
C TRP A 5 5.23 -4.09 -9.69
N GLY A 6 5.59 -4.06 -8.40
CA GLY A 6 4.62 -3.90 -7.31
C GLY A 6 3.91 -2.56 -7.35
N MET A 7 4.66 -1.47 -7.52
CA MET A 7 4.09 -0.11 -7.60
C MET A 7 3.22 0.08 -8.85
N LEU A 8 3.57 -0.52 -9.99
CA LEU A 8 2.74 -0.46 -11.20
C LEU A 8 1.44 -1.29 -11.10
N ARG A 9 1.35 -2.20 -10.12
CA ARG A 9 0.16 -3.04 -9.90
C ARG A 9 -0.85 -2.45 -8.94
N VAL A 10 -0.49 -1.38 -8.24
CA VAL A 10 -1.39 -0.67 -7.32
C VAL A 10 -1.50 0.76 -7.80
N ASP A 11 -2.62 1.10 -8.42
CA ASP A 11 -2.82 2.45 -8.92
C ASP A 11 -3.07 3.42 -7.76
N ARG A 12 -2.09 4.30 -7.51
CA ARG A 12 -2.11 5.32 -6.46
C ARG A 12 -3.33 6.24 -6.53
N TRP A 13 -3.94 6.41 -7.72
CA TRP A 13 -5.20 7.14 -7.91
C TRP A 13 -6.29 6.72 -6.91
N HIS A 14 -6.35 5.44 -6.56
CA HIS A 14 -7.37 4.92 -5.65
C HIS A 14 -7.05 5.10 -4.16
N TYR A 15 -5.88 5.63 -3.82
CA TYR A 15 -5.37 5.71 -2.45
C TYR A 15 -5.08 7.15 -2.01
N VAL A 16 -5.36 8.13 -2.87
CA VAL A 16 -5.24 9.56 -2.57
C VAL A 16 -6.63 10.19 -2.41
N PRO A 17 -6.75 11.29 -1.63
CA PRO A 17 -8.01 12.01 -1.49
C PRO A 17 -8.29 12.94 -2.68
N ASP A 18 -7.25 13.58 -3.22
CA ASP A 18 -7.34 14.39 -4.43
C ASP A 18 -6.65 13.66 -5.59
N VAL A 19 -7.45 13.30 -6.58
CA VAL A 19 -7.01 12.51 -7.71
C VAL A 19 -6.17 13.31 -8.70
N SER A 20 -6.29 14.64 -8.76
CA SER A 20 -5.41 15.45 -9.63
C SER A 20 -3.96 15.43 -9.15
N GLU A 21 -3.75 15.13 -7.88
CA GLU A 21 -2.44 15.06 -7.23
C GLU A 21 -1.91 13.62 -7.12
N ALA A 22 -2.62 12.63 -7.68
CA ALA A 22 -2.32 11.21 -7.51
C ALA A 22 -0.88 10.82 -7.88
N TYR A 23 -0.34 11.44 -8.93
CA TYR A 23 0.97 11.12 -9.50
C TYR A 23 2.02 12.20 -9.26
N VAL A 24 1.67 13.23 -8.49
CA VAL A 24 2.64 14.22 -8.04
C VAL A 24 3.53 13.58 -6.99
N ASP A 25 4.84 13.75 -7.11
CA ASP A 25 5.81 13.17 -6.19
C ASP A 25 5.90 13.95 -4.87
N ALA A 26 4.78 14.03 -4.16
CA ALA A 26 4.63 14.74 -2.90
C ALA A 26 3.66 14.01 -1.96
N PRO A 27 3.77 14.23 -0.63
CA PRO A 27 2.77 13.74 0.32
C PRO A 27 1.40 14.40 0.09
N GLN A 28 0.32 13.65 0.28
CA GLN A 28 -1.05 14.16 0.19
C GLN A 28 -1.80 13.95 1.50
N LEU A 29 -2.52 14.96 1.99
CA LEU A 29 -3.23 14.93 3.29
C LEU A 29 -4.40 13.95 3.28
N LEU A 30 -4.41 12.95 4.17
CA LEU A 30 -5.54 12.04 4.41
C LEU A 30 -6.50 12.55 5.50
N GLY A 31 -6.32 13.81 5.90
CA GLY A 31 -6.97 14.44 7.05
C GLY A 31 -5.95 15.23 7.88
N PRO A 32 -6.34 15.73 9.07
CA PRO A 32 -5.53 16.68 9.83
C PRO A 32 -4.25 16.11 10.46
N HIS A 33 -4.09 14.78 10.47
CA HIS A 33 -3.03 14.12 11.25
C HIS A 33 -2.24 13.08 10.45
N ALA A 34 -2.50 12.93 9.15
CA ALA A 34 -1.82 11.91 8.34
C ALA A 34 -1.74 12.34 6.88
N THR A 35 -0.70 11.86 6.21
CA THR A 35 -0.52 11.97 4.77
C THR A 35 -0.26 10.59 4.19
N ILE A 36 -0.73 10.34 2.97
CA ILE A 36 -0.10 9.30 2.15
C ILE A 36 1.25 9.83 1.70
N SER A 37 2.32 9.10 1.99
CA SER A 37 3.70 9.48 1.66
C SER A 37 3.90 9.68 0.16
N ALA A 38 4.90 10.47 -0.22
CA ALA A 38 5.29 10.67 -1.62
C ALA A 38 5.64 9.33 -2.30
N PRO A 39 5.34 9.16 -3.60
CA PRO A 39 5.75 8.02 -4.41
C PRO A 39 7.21 7.58 -4.19
N HIS A 40 8.18 8.49 -4.18
CA HIS A 40 9.59 8.12 -3.97
C HIS A 40 9.86 7.51 -2.59
N MET A 41 9.18 7.97 -1.55
CA MET A 41 9.32 7.40 -0.19
C MET A 41 8.83 5.96 -0.14
N HIS A 42 7.72 5.65 -0.82
CA HIS A 42 7.27 4.26 -0.96
C HIS A 42 8.26 3.41 -1.74
N GLY A 43 8.78 3.91 -2.86
CA GLY A 43 9.81 3.23 -3.65
C GLY A 43 11.06 2.91 -2.82
N GLN A 44 11.59 3.89 -2.08
CA GLN A 44 12.75 3.70 -1.21
C GLN A 44 12.49 2.67 -0.10
N CYS A 45 11.33 2.73 0.55
CA CYS A 45 10.93 1.76 1.57
C CYS A 45 10.88 0.34 0.99
N LEU A 46 10.26 0.18 -0.19
CA LEU A 46 10.15 -1.11 -0.86
C LEU A 46 11.51 -1.65 -1.32
N GLU A 47 12.42 -0.82 -1.82
CA GLU A 47 13.77 -1.26 -2.21
C GLU A 47 14.57 -1.80 -1.01
N LEU A 48 14.39 -1.22 0.18
CA LEU A 48 15.03 -1.74 1.40
C LEU A 48 14.46 -3.09 1.86
N LEU A 49 13.19 -3.36 1.55
CA LEU A 49 12.45 -4.52 2.04
C LEU A 49 12.27 -5.62 0.98
N VAL A 50 12.63 -5.38 -0.29
CA VAL A 50 12.25 -6.24 -1.41
C VAL A 50 12.70 -7.69 -1.21
N ASP A 51 13.91 -7.92 -0.69
CA ASP A 51 14.44 -9.26 -0.41
C ASP A 51 13.69 -9.99 0.72
N ARG A 52 12.90 -9.26 1.52
CA ARG A 52 12.03 -9.77 2.60
C ARG A 52 10.54 -9.71 2.25
N LEU A 53 10.19 -9.23 1.06
CA LEU A 53 8.84 -9.18 0.52
C LEU A 53 8.69 -10.18 -0.64
N GLN A 54 9.12 -11.42 -0.41
CA GLN A 54 9.08 -12.48 -1.42
C GLN A 54 7.75 -13.24 -1.39
N PRO A 55 7.38 -13.92 -2.49
CA PRO A 55 6.15 -14.71 -2.55
C PRO A 55 6.02 -15.71 -1.38
N GLY A 56 4.86 -15.74 -0.72
CA GLY A 56 4.56 -16.58 0.45
C GLY A 56 4.98 -15.98 1.79
N MET A 57 5.66 -14.82 1.83
CA MET A 57 6.07 -14.18 3.07
C MET A 57 4.94 -13.41 3.74
N LYS A 58 5.19 -13.03 5.00
CA LYS A 58 4.29 -12.20 5.80
C LYS A 58 4.97 -10.88 6.17
N ALA A 59 4.22 -9.78 6.11
CA ALA A 59 4.70 -8.46 6.51
C ALA A 59 3.69 -7.73 7.41
N LEU A 60 4.18 -6.78 8.18
CA LEU A 60 3.40 -5.88 9.02
C LEU A 60 3.71 -4.44 8.60
N ASP A 61 2.68 -3.68 8.25
CA ASP A 61 2.74 -2.26 7.93
C ASP A 61 2.17 -1.44 9.09
N VAL A 62 3.04 -0.77 9.84
CA VAL A 62 2.68 -0.01 11.05
C VAL A 62 2.47 1.46 10.67
N GLY A 63 1.23 1.95 10.81
CA GLY A 63 0.81 3.24 10.27
C GLY A 63 0.38 3.13 8.82
N CYS A 64 -0.53 2.20 8.51
CA CYS A 64 -0.90 1.85 7.13
C CYS A 64 -1.59 3.00 6.36
N GLY A 65 -2.12 4.01 7.06
CA GLY A 65 -2.61 5.25 6.46
C GLY A 65 -3.68 5.02 5.39
N SER A 66 -3.36 5.31 4.13
CA SER A 66 -4.30 5.10 3.02
C SER A 66 -4.44 3.64 2.59
N GLY A 67 -3.56 2.74 3.05
CA GLY A 67 -3.47 1.35 2.60
C GLY A 67 -2.61 1.12 1.37
N TYR A 68 -2.07 2.17 0.73
CA TYR A 68 -1.30 2.04 -0.52
C TYR A 68 -0.07 1.14 -0.37
N LEU A 69 0.77 1.41 0.64
CA LEU A 69 2.01 0.65 0.81
C LEU A 69 1.71 -0.81 1.20
N SER A 70 0.74 -1.02 2.09
CA SER A 70 0.20 -2.35 2.43
C SER A 70 -0.22 -3.13 1.19
N ALA A 71 -0.97 -2.51 0.27
CA ALA A 71 -1.41 -3.14 -0.98
C ALA A 71 -0.22 -3.50 -1.89
N VAL A 72 0.77 -2.60 -2.03
CA VAL A 72 1.98 -2.89 -2.84
C VAL A 72 2.76 -4.06 -2.25
N MET A 73 2.98 -4.09 -0.93
CA MET A 73 3.62 -5.23 -0.27
C MET A 73 2.82 -6.52 -0.48
N ALA A 74 1.49 -6.45 -0.38
CA ALA A 74 0.60 -7.59 -0.59
C ALA A 74 0.71 -8.16 -2.01
N ARG A 75 0.76 -7.30 -3.04
CA ARG A 75 1.01 -7.72 -4.44
C ARG A 75 2.34 -8.45 -4.59
N LEU A 76 3.39 -8.04 -3.87
CA LEU A 76 4.70 -8.69 -3.92
C LEU A 76 4.66 -10.08 -3.26
N VAL A 77 4.12 -10.19 -2.05
CA VAL A 77 4.13 -11.45 -1.29
C VAL A 77 3.09 -12.46 -1.78
N THR A 78 2.09 -12.06 -2.55
CA THR A 78 1.10 -12.97 -3.16
C THR A 78 1.40 -13.32 -4.61
N ARG A 79 2.48 -12.76 -5.18
CA ARG A 79 2.82 -12.94 -6.59
C ARG A 79 2.92 -14.42 -6.96
N GLY A 80 2.33 -14.79 -8.10
CA GLY A 80 2.28 -16.18 -8.56
C GLY A 80 1.31 -17.06 -7.77
N GLY A 81 0.31 -16.47 -7.10
CA GLY A 81 -0.72 -17.20 -6.36
C GLY A 81 -0.23 -17.82 -5.06
N GLN A 82 0.89 -17.32 -4.52
CA GLN A 82 1.43 -17.79 -3.25
C GLN A 82 0.60 -17.27 -2.07
N ARG A 83 0.54 -18.05 -0.99
CA ARG A 83 -0.13 -17.66 0.25
C ARG A 83 0.74 -16.73 1.11
N GLY A 84 0.95 -15.51 0.64
CA GLY A 84 1.54 -14.41 1.40
C GLY A 84 0.46 -13.56 2.09
N CYS A 85 0.86 -12.76 3.08
CA CYS A 85 -0.08 -11.92 3.83
C CYS A 85 0.59 -10.62 4.29
N VAL A 86 -0.14 -9.52 4.22
CA VAL A 86 0.28 -8.25 4.82
C VAL A 86 -0.81 -7.79 5.78
N VAL A 87 -0.41 -7.48 7.01
CA VAL A 87 -1.29 -6.88 8.00
C VAL A 87 -0.95 -5.41 8.09
N GLY A 88 -1.91 -4.53 7.79
CA GLY A 88 -1.80 -3.10 8.03
C GLY A 88 -2.47 -2.73 9.35
N ILE A 89 -1.79 -1.93 10.17
CA ILE A 89 -2.36 -1.38 11.42
C ILE A 89 -2.25 0.14 11.42
N ASP A 90 -3.23 0.82 11.99
CA ASP A 90 -3.18 2.25 12.27
C ASP A 90 -3.88 2.53 13.61
N TYR A 91 -3.40 3.54 14.34
CA TYR A 91 -4.00 3.93 15.62
C TYR A 91 -5.26 4.78 15.42
N LEU A 92 -5.42 5.40 14.25
CA LEU A 92 -6.60 6.16 13.89
C LEU A 92 -7.62 5.25 13.21
N GLY A 93 -8.70 4.91 13.92
CA GLY A 93 -9.76 4.02 13.38
C GLY A 93 -10.27 4.44 11.99
N ARG A 94 -10.45 5.75 11.76
CA ARG A 94 -10.85 6.28 10.44
C ARG A 94 -9.88 5.95 9.30
N LEU A 95 -8.57 5.81 9.59
CA LEU A 95 -7.57 5.45 8.59
C LEU A 95 -7.58 3.95 8.33
N VAL A 96 -7.88 3.13 9.35
CA VAL A 96 -8.14 1.70 9.15
C VAL A 96 -9.33 1.52 8.20
N ASP A 97 -10.44 2.21 8.46
CA ASP A 97 -11.63 2.16 7.58
C ASP A 97 -11.32 2.64 6.16
N LEU A 98 -10.64 3.78 6.02
CA LEU A 98 -10.21 4.33 4.73
C LEU A 98 -9.32 3.36 3.96
N SER A 99 -8.36 2.74 4.64
CA SER A 99 -7.45 1.77 4.02
C SER A 99 -8.20 0.54 3.50
N ALA A 100 -9.11 -0.01 4.31
CA ALA A 100 -9.95 -1.13 3.91
C ALA A 100 -10.89 -0.77 2.75
N GLU A 101 -11.45 0.44 2.73
CA GLU A 101 -12.29 0.91 1.63
C GLU A 101 -11.50 1.08 0.33
N ASN A 102 -10.33 1.73 0.37
CA ASN A 102 -9.46 1.90 -0.79
C ASN A 102 -9.05 0.56 -1.39
N VAL A 103 -8.59 -0.37 -0.55
CA VAL A 103 -8.20 -1.73 -0.99
C VAL A 103 -9.42 -2.45 -1.54
N ARG A 104 -10.57 -2.47 -0.84
CA ARG A 104 -11.78 -3.14 -1.34
C ARG A 104 -12.22 -2.63 -2.72
N ARG A 105 -12.07 -1.32 -2.96
CA ARG A 105 -12.44 -0.67 -4.22
C ARG A 105 -11.48 -1.00 -5.37
N ALA A 106 -10.17 -1.00 -5.12
CA ALA A 106 -9.15 -1.07 -6.17
C ALA A 106 -8.47 -2.44 -6.31
N ASP A 107 -8.29 -3.12 -5.17
CA ASP A 107 -7.49 -4.33 -5.01
C ASP A 107 -8.20 -5.32 -4.08
N GLY A 108 -9.53 -5.45 -4.22
CA GLY A 108 -10.37 -6.20 -3.28
C GLY A 108 -10.00 -7.67 -3.13
N ASP A 109 -9.36 -8.24 -4.16
CA ASP A 109 -8.79 -9.59 -4.12
C ASP A 109 -7.72 -9.79 -3.04
N LEU A 110 -7.09 -8.71 -2.54
CA LEU A 110 -6.12 -8.76 -1.45
C LEU A 110 -6.75 -8.94 -0.06
N LEU A 111 -8.08 -8.72 0.07
CA LEU A 111 -8.79 -8.90 1.34
C LEU A 111 -9.41 -10.29 1.51
N GLU A 112 -9.43 -11.09 0.44
CA GLU A 112 -10.11 -12.39 0.39
C GLU A 112 -9.14 -13.60 0.53
N ALA A 113 -7.89 -13.36 0.95
CA ALA A 113 -6.79 -14.34 0.96
C ALA A 113 -6.56 -15.04 2.32
#